data_AF-A0A7S2Q9W3-F1
#
_entry.id   AF-A0A7S2Q9W3-F1
#
_cell.length_a   1.000
_cell.length_b   1.000
_cell.length_c   1.000
_cell.angle_alpha   90.00
_cell.angle_beta   90.00
_cell.angle_gamma   90.00
#
_symmetry.space_group_name_H-M   'P 1'
#
loop_
_entity.id
_entity.type
_entity.pdbx_description
1 polymer ?
#
loop_
_entity_poly.entity_id
_entity_poly.type
_entity_poly.pdbx_seq_one_letter_code
_entity_poly.pdbx_strand_id
1 'polypeptide(L)'
;YEVAALRVADFPAVRSERTGAFKEDTYLMSDAWAAARCAQRSALVADLKSDSRLLEELRRDARKAPQLRKLGEAAAELHPRKAGRDLEEVLANRTDRLVEQRLHRLLEEEERSP
;
A
#
# COMPACT_ATOMS: atom_id res chain seq x y z
N TYR A 1 -1.43 -1.68 -21.18
CA TYR A 1 -1.83 -3.06 -21.51
C TYR A 1 -0.64 -3.99 -21.73
N GLU A 2 0.16 -3.85 -22.80
CA GLU A 2 1.27 -4.79 -23.13
C GLU A 2 2.27 -4.96 -21.99
N VAL A 3 2.60 -3.87 -21.30
CA VAL A 3 3.49 -3.88 -20.12
C VAL A 3 2.86 -4.61 -18.92
N ALA A 4 1.54 -4.60 -18.78
CA ALA A 4 0.84 -5.26 -17.67
C ALA A 4 0.71 -6.77 -17.91
N ALA A 5 0.35 -7.18 -19.12
CA ALA A 5 0.26 -8.59 -19.52
C ALA A 5 1.62 -9.32 -19.47
N LEU A 6 2.73 -8.60 -19.69
CA LEU A 6 4.09 -9.15 -19.57
C LEU A 6 4.58 -9.24 -18.12
N ARG A 7 3.95 -8.52 -17.18
CA ARG A 7 4.43 -8.39 -15.79
C ARG A 7 3.53 -9.08 -14.76
N VAL A 8 2.32 -9.46 -15.14
CA VAL A 8 1.34 -10.09 -14.26
C VAL A 8 0.88 -11.40 -14.88
N ALA A 9 1.24 -12.51 -14.24
CA ALA A 9 1.02 -13.86 -14.76
C ALA A 9 -0.46 -14.17 -15.06
N ASP A 10 -1.39 -13.58 -14.29
CA ASP A 10 -2.83 -13.91 -14.34
C ASP A 10 -3.68 -12.82 -15.04
N PHE A 11 -3.07 -12.02 -15.91
CA PHE A 11 -3.79 -10.96 -16.59
C PHE A 11 -4.79 -11.52 -17.64
N PRO A 12 -6.09 -11.16 -17.61
CA PRO A 12 -7.09 -11.73 -18.51
C PRO A 12 -6.95 -11.14 -19.91
N ALA A 13 -6.58 -11.97 -20.87
CA ALA A 13 -6.39 -11.58 -22.26
C ALA A 13 -7.20 -12.48 -23.19
N VAL A 14 -8.17 -11.91 -23.93
CA VAL A 14 -8.98 -12.66 -24.90
C VAL A 14 -8.54 -12.33 -26.32
N ARG A 15 -7.95 -13.30 -27.02
CA ARG A 15 -7.50 -13.15 -28.40
C ARG A 15 -8.52 -13.72 -29.39
N SER A 16 -8.59 -13.13 -30.57
CA SER A 16 -9.26 -13.69 -31.74
C SER A 16 -8.47 -14.90 -32.22
N GLU A 17 -9.12 -16.05 -32.31
CA GLU A 17 -8.50 -17.30 -32.79
C GLU A 17 -8.02 -17.21 -34.24
N ARG A 18 -8.66 -16.35 -35.04
CA ARG A 18 -8.39 -16.19 -36.48
C ARG A 18 -7.24 -15.23 -36.79
N THR A 19 -7.09 -14.19 -35.98
CA THR A 19 -6.16 -13.07 -36.27
C THR A 19 -5.10 -12.89 -35.19
N GLY A 20 -5.22 -13.56 -34.05
CA GLY A 20 -4.36 -13.37 -32.89
C GLY A 20 -4.50 -12.01 -32.19
N ALA A 21 -5.30 -11.10 -32.76
CA ALA A 21 -5.57 -9.77 -32.24
C ALA A 21 -6.45 -9.82 -30.99
N PHE A 22 -6.31 -8.86 -30.09
CA PHE A 22 -7.17 -8.78 -28.90
C PHE A 22 -8.60 -8.41 -29.28
N LYS A 23 -9.57 -9.05 -28.62
CA LYS A 23 -10.98 -8.65 -28.70
C LYS A 23 -11.22 -7.42 -27.82
N GLU A 24 -12.21 -6.60 -28.18
CA GLU A 24 -12.63 -5.44 -27.41
C GLU A 24 -12.99 -5.81 -25.95
N ASP A 25 -13.60 -6.99 -25.76
CA ASP A 25 -13.88 -7.60 -24.45
C ASP A 25 -12.65 -7.67 -23.53
N THR A 26 -11.45 -7.76 -24.09
CA THR A 26 -10.19 -7.77 -23.32
C THR A 26 -9.97 -6.47 -22.56
N TYR A 27 -10.35 -5.34 -23.15
CA TYR A 27 -10.22 -4.04 -22.48
C TYR A 27 -11.23 -3.91 -21.33
N LEU A 28 -12.48 -4.32 -21.55
CA LEU A 28 -13.50 -4.36 -20.49
C LEU A 28 -13.13 -5.31 -19.36
N MET A 29 -12.60 -6.49 -19.69
CA MET A 29 -12.10 -7.45 -18.69
C MET A 29 -10.87 -6.92 -17.93
N SER A 30 -10.03 -6.10 -18.58
CA SER A 30 -8.86 -5.52 -17.93
C SER A 30 -9.23 -4.54 -16.82
N ASP A 31 -10.25 -3.72 -17.04
CA ASP A 31 -10.74 -2.77 -16.03
C ASP A 31 -11.42 -3.50 -14.88
N ALA A 32 -12.28 -4.48 -15.19
CA ALA A 32 -12.93 -5.32 -14.19
C ALA A 32 -11.92 -6.09 -13.33
N TRP A 33 -10.87 -6.64 -13.95
CA TRP A 33 -9.80 -7.34 -13.25
C TRP A 33 -8.95 -6.41 -12.38
N ALA A 34 -8.61 -5.22 -12.88
CA ALA A 34 -7.89 -4.22 -12.10
C ALA A 34 -8.71 -3.78 -10.87
N ALA A 35 -10.01 -3.56 -11.04
CA ALA A 35 -10.93 -3.25 -9.94
C ALA A 35 -11.02 -4.40 -8.93
N ALA A 36 -11.14 -5.65 -9.39
CA ALA A 36 -11.19 -6.83 -8.53
C ALA A 36 -9.89 -7.00 -7.73
N ARG A 37 -8.71 -6.88 -8.37
CA ARG A 37 -7.41 -6.93 -7.70
C ARG A 37 -7.24 -5.80 -6.69
N CYS A 38 -7.70 -4.60 -7.02
CA CYS A 38 -7.70 -3.46 -6.10
C CYS A 38 -8.56 -3.76 -4.87
N ALA A 39 -9.80 -4.24 -5.07
CA ALA A 39 -10.71 -4.59 -3.98
C ALA A 39 -10.18 -5.72 -3.09
N GLN A 40 -9.61 -6.76 -3.70
CA GLN A 40 -8.95 -7.85 -2.98
C GLN A 40 -7.79 -7.33 -2.13
N ARG A 41 -6.91 -6.50 -2.71
CA ARG A 41 -5.78 -5.90 -2.01
C ARG A 41 -6.24 -5.01 -0.85
N SER A 42 -7.31 -4.24 -1.04
CA SER A 42 -7.90 -3.44 0.04
C SER A 42 -8.44 -4.31 1.19
N ALA A 43 -9.07 -5.45 0.88
CA ALA A 43 -9.52 -6.41 1.90
C ALA A 43 -8.34 -7.01 2.68
N LEU A 44 -7.30 -7.48 1.99
CA LEU A 44 -6.10 -8.03 2.65
C LEU A 44 -5.40 -6.98 3.54
N VAL A 45 -5.32 -5.73 3.10
CA VAL A 45 -4.80 -4.64 3.94
C VAL A 45 -5.68 -4.41 5.17
N ALA A 46 -7.01 -4.49 5.03
CA ALA A 46 -7.93 -4.37 6.16
C ALA A 46 -7.73 -5.52 7.17
N ASP A 47 -7.52 -6.74 6.68
CA ASP A 47 -7.22 -7.90 7.51
C ASP A 47 -5.91 -7.70 8.26
N LEU A 48 -4.83 -7.26 7.59
CA LEU A 48 -3.56 -6.94 8.26
C LEU A 48 -3.70 -5.80 9.27
N LYS A 49 -4.56 -4.80 9.01
CA LYS A 49 -4.87 -3.72 9.96
C LYS A 49 -5.62 -4.22 11.20
N SER A 50 -6.22 -5.41 11.17
CA SER A 50 -6.84 -6.02 12.35
C SER A 50 -5.82 -6.65 13.30
N ASP A 51 -4.60 -6.93 12.83
CA ASP A 51 -3.50 -7.44 13.66
C ASP A 51 -2.84 -6.28 14.44
N SER A 52 -3.22 -6.14 15.71
CA SER A 52 -2.68 -5.10 16.59
C SER A 52 -1.19 -5.25 16.86
N ARG A 53 -0.66 -6.49 16.89
CA ARG A 53 0.76 -6.74 17.16
C ARG A 53 1.60 -6.28 15.98
N LEU A 54 1.20 -6.67 14.77
CA LEU A 54 1.84 -6.21 13.54
C LEU A 54 1.84 -4.68 13.43
N LEU A 55 0.69 -4.04 13.67
CA LEU A 55 0.60 -2.59 13.62
C LEU A 55 1.50 -1.89 14.65
N GLU A 56 1.60 -2.42 15.86
CA GLU A 56 2.51 -1.88 16.87
C GLU A 56 3.98 -2.01 16.45
N GLU A 57 4.39 -3.16 15.92
CA GLU A 57 5.74 -3.38 15.41
C GLU A 57 6.07 -2.41 14.28
N LEU A 58 5.18 -2.29 13.29
CA LEU A 58 5.34 -1.37 12.17
C LEU A 58 5.42 0.09 12.63
N ARG A 59 4.61 0.49 13.62
CA ARG A 59 4.67 1.84 14.22
C ARG A 59 5.99 2.08 14.95
N ARG A 60 6.48 1.12 15.76
CA ARG A 60 7.78 1.22 16.44
C ARG A 60 8.89 1.39 15.42
N ASP A 61 8.88 0.61 14.35
CA ASP A 61 9.89 0.69 13.31
C ASP A 61 9.76 1.94 12.44
N ALA A 62 8.56 2.48 12.25
CA ALA A 62 8.37 3.75 11.56
C ALA A 62 8.98 4.90 12.38
N ARG A 63 8.78 4.90 13.71
CA ARG A 63 9.37 5.91 14.63
C ARG A 63 10.90 5.88 14.69
N LYS A 64 11.53 4.74 14.36
CA LYS A 64 13.00 4.65 14.24
C LYS A 64 13.55 5.41 13.02
N ALA A 65 12.70 5.80 12.05
CA ALA A 65 13.15 6.57 10.90
C ALA A 65 13.73 7.93 11.35
N PRO A 66 14.92 8.34 10.88
CA PRO A 66 15.61 9.54 11.38
C PRO A 66 14.76 10.81 11.32
N GLN A 67 13.96 10.95 10.25
CA GLN A 67 13.06 12.08 10.05
C GLN A 67 11.91 12.15 11.05
N LEU A 68 11.37 11.00 11.47
CA LEU A 68 10.27 10.96 12.44
C LEU A 68 10.80 11.09 13.87
N ARG A 69 11.99 10.55 14.15
CA ARG A 69 12.65 10.72 15.45
C ARG A 69 12.91 12.20 15.76
N LYS A 70 13.53 12.93 14.82
CA LYS A 70 13.77 14.38 14.95
C LYS A 70 12.48 15.18 15.12
N LEU A 71 11.42 14.79 14.40
CA LEU A 71 10.13 15.45 14.51
C LEU A 71 9.51 15.23 15.90
N GLY A 72 9.64 14.02 16.46
CA GLY A 72 9.21 13.72 17.83
C GLY A 72 10.01 14.47 18.89
N GLU A 73 11.32 14.60 18.72
CA GLU A 73 12.19 15.41 19.58
C GLU A 73 11.73 16.89 19.57
N ALA A 74 11.54 17.48 18.38
CA ALA A 74 11.07 18.85 18.23
C ALA A 74 9.67 19.08 18.80
N ALA A 75 8.76 18.10 18.65
CA ALA A 75 7.42 18.18 19.22
C ALA A 75 7.46 18.18 20.76
N ALA A 76 8.30 17.33 21.36
CA ALA A 76 8.49 17.26 22.80
C ALA A 76 9.10 18.54 23.40
N GLU A 77 10.06 19.16 22.71
CA GLU A 77 10.65 20.44 23.13
C GLU A 77 9.64 21.60 23.12
N LEU A 78 8.69 21.57 22.18
CA LEU A 78 7.68 22.62 22.01
C LEU A 78 6.42 22.38 22.86
N HIS A 79 6.21 21.19 23.39
CA HIS A 79 5.08 20.89 24.27
C HIS A 79 5.17 21.70 25.58
N PRO A 80 4.07 22.27 26.12
CA PRO A 80 2.66 22.11 25.72
C PRO A 80 2.13 23.15 24.72
N ARG A 81 3.00 23.90 24.02
CA ARG A 81 2.56 24.96 23.11
C ARG A 81 1.77 24.37 21.94
N LYS A 82 0.91 25.18 21.32
CA LYS A 82 0.14 24.79 20.12
C LYS A 82 1.04 24.17 19.05
N ALA A 83 2.21 24.76 18.81
CA ALA A 83 3.19 24.23 17.86
C ALA A 83 3.65 22.80 18.17
N GLY A 84 3.79 22.43 19.45
CA GLY A 84 4.11 21.05 19.85
C GLY A 84 2.98 20.08 19.47
N ARG A 85 1.73 20.45 19.77
CA ARG A 85 0.55 19.64 19.41
C ARG A 85 0.38 19.48 17.90
N ASP A 86 0.57 20.56 17.15
CA ASP A 86 0.50 20.53 15.68
C ASP A 86 1.59 19.59 15.11
N LEU A 87 2.79 19.59 15.68
CA LEU A 87 3.86 18.67 15.28
C LEU A 87 3.59 17.21 15.68
N GLU A 88 2.97 16.96 16.83
CA GLU A 88 2.52 15.61 17.23
C GLU A 88 1.50 15.05 16.25
N GLU A 89 0.56 15.87 15.78
CA GLU A 89 -0.42 15.47 14.76
C GLU A 89 0.27 15.14 13.42
N VAL A 90 1.23 15.96 12.99
CA VAL A 90 2.01 15.69 11.78
C VAL A 90 2.81 14.40 11.93
N LEU A 91 3.41 14.15 13.10
CA LEU A 91 4.13 12.92 13.41
C LEU A 91 3.22 11.70 13.33
N ALA A 92 2.01 11.77 13.90
CA ALA A 92 1.01 10.70 13.83
C ALA A 92 0.62 10.40 12.37
N ASN A 93 0.23 11.42 11.61
CA ASN A 93 -0.16 11.29 10.20
C ASN A 93 0.96 10.69 9.33
N ARG A 94 2.23 11.11 9.56
CA ARG A 94 3.37 10.55 8.82
C ARG A 94 3.68 9.11 9.22
N THR A 95 3.51 8.78 10.49
CA THR A 95 3.68 7.40 10.99
C THR A 95 2.65 6.49 10.34
N ASP A 96 1.38 6.88 10.31
CA ASP A 96 0.31 6.08 9.71
C ASP A 96 0.52 5.85 8.21
N ARG A 97 0.95 6.88 7.47
CA ARG A 97 1.32 6.72 6.04
C ARG A 97 2.46 5.73 5.82
N LEU A 98 3.48 5.73 6.68
CA LEU A 98 4.59 4.77 6.56
C LEU A 98 4.14 3.35 6.89
N VAL A 99 3.27 3.20 7.89
CA VAL A 99 2.67 1.89 8.24
C VAL A 99 1.86 1.37 7.06
N GLU A 100 1.00 2.20 6.46
CA GLU A 100 0.20 1.82 5.30
C GLU A 100 1.06 1.42 4.10
N GLN A 101 2.12 2.19 3.80
CA GLN A 101 3.07 1.82 2.75
C GLN A 101 3.75 0.48 3.02
N ARG A 102 4.09 0.17 4.28
CA ARG A 102 4.71 -1.11 4.63
C ARG A 102 3.74 -2.28 4.53
N LEU A 103 2.48 -2.11 4.93
CA LEU A 103 1.45 -3.14 4.74
C LEU A 103 1.31 -3.53 3.27
N HIS A 104 1.29 -2.54 2.37
CA HIS A 104 1.27 -2.80 0.94
C HIS A 104 2.52 -3.54 0.45
N ARG A 105 3.71 -3.21 0.97
CA ARG A 105 4.95 -3.93 0.61
C ARG A 105 4.96 -5.38 1.08
N LEU A 106 4.49 -5.66 2.30
CA LEU A 106 4.39 -7.04 2.80
C LEU A 106 3.56 -7.91 1.85
N LEU A 107 2.41 -7.41 1.40
CA LEU A 107 1.58 -8.11 0.41
C LEU A 107 2.29 -8.29 -0.94
N GLU A 108 3.11 -7.32 -1.38
CA GLU A 108 3.88 -7.45 -2.62
C GLU A 108 5.03 -8.47 -2.50
N GLU A 109 5.61 -8.61 -1.32
CA GLU A 109 6.66 -9.61 -1.04
C GLU A 109 6.04 -11.02 -0.98
N GLU A 110 4.90 -11.19 -0.32
CA GLU A 110 4.14 -12.45 -0.31
C GLU A 110 3.71 -12.88 -1.72
N GLU A 111 3.19 -11.96 -2.54
CA GLU A 111 2.81 -12.25 -3.94
C GLU A 111 4.00 -12.64 -4.85
N ARG A 112 5.24 -12.36 -4.42
CA ARG A 112 6.47 -12.70 -5.17
C ARG A 112 7.19 -13.94 -4.66
N SER A 113 6.87 -14.40 -3.47
CA SER A 113 7.40 -15.64 -2.91
C SER A 113 6.59 -16.84 -3.45
N PRO A 114 7.23 -17.79 -4.16
CA PRO A 114 6.54 -18.93 -4.80
C PRO A 114 6.01 -19.96 -3.79
#